data_AF-A0A498EVQ6-F1
#
_entry.id   AF-A0A498EVQ6-F1
#
_cell.length_a   1.000
_cell.length_b   1.000
_cell.length_c   1.000
_cell.angle_alpha   90.00
_cell.angle_beta   90.00
_cell.angle_gamma   90.00
#
_symmetry.space_group_name_H-M   'P 1'
#
loop_
_entity.id
_entity.type
_entity.pdbx_description
1 polymer ?
#
loop_
_entity_poly.entity_id
_entity_poly.type
_entity_poly.pdbx_seq_one_letter_code
_entity_poly.pdbx_strand_id
1 'polypeptide(L)'
;MTAAVTAAYWLAALGFLVGVGITAVLYTKLTDSADRNRLAALAVIPGFAGLAYVGMALGIGTVTVNGNELVGLRYVDWIVTTPLLVGFIGYVAGASRRAIAGVMIADALMIAFGAGAVVSSGTVKWALFAVSAGFHVTLFAYLYLIFPRTVPDDPMQRGLFSLLKNHVGLLWLAYPFVWVMGPAGIGFTGAVGAALTYAFLDVLAKVPYVYFFYARRQAFTDVVSAAAAEREAAAAVGDDAPTAAD
;
A
#
# COMPACT_ATOMS: atom_id res chain seq x y z
N MET A 1 -7.57 25.24 6.29
CA MET A 1 -7.70 24.12 7.26
C MET A 1 -8.44 24.57 8.54
N THR A 2 -9.50 23.85 8.94
CA THR A 2 -10.26 24.11 10.19
C THR A 2 -9.70 23.32 11.37
N ALA A 3 -10.04 23.72 12.60
CA ALA A 3 -9.62 23.01 13.82
C ALA A 3 -10.04 21.52 13.83
N ALA A 4 -11.21 21.20 13.27
CA ALA A 4 -11.69 19.82 13.17
C ALA A 4 -10.83 18.98 12.19
N VAL A 5 -10.41 19.55 11.06
CA VAL A 5 -9.50 18.88 10.12
C VAL A 5 -8.13 18.65 10.76
N THR A 6 -7.59 19.66 11.44
CA THR A 6 -6.32 19.54 12.18
C THR A 6 -6.39 18.45 13.25
N ALA A 7 -7.49 18.39 14.01
CA ALA A 7 -7.70 17.35 15.01
C ALA A 7 -7.77 15.95 14.38
N ALA A 8 -8.46 15.79 13.24
CA ALA A 8 -8.49 14.53 12.49
C ALA A 8 -7.08 14.05 12.10
N TYR A 9 -6.22 14.98 11.65
CA TYR A 9 -4.86 14.65 11.26
C TYR A 9 -3.98 14.27 12.45
N TRP A 10 -4.10 14.96 13.59
CA TRP A 10 -3.42 14.57 14.83
C TRP A 10 -3.87 13.22 15.37
N LEU A 11 -5.17 12.92 15.31
CA LEU A 11 -5.70 11.62 15.71
C LEU A 11 -5.13 10.49 14.85
N ALA A 12 -5.05 10.68 13.53
CA ALA A 12 -4.40 9.71 12.65
C ALA A 12 -2.90 9.59 12.93
N ALA A 13 -2.19 10.70 13.15
CA ALA A 13 -0.77 10.67 13.53
C ALA A 13 -0.54 9.85 14.81
N LEU A 14 -1.41 9.97 15.81
CA LEU A 14 -1.38 9.14 17.01
C LEU A 14 -1.64 7.66 16.70
N GLY A 15 -2.62 7.36 15.84
CA GLY A 15 -2.87 5.99 15.36
C GLY A 15 -1.64 5.36 14.69
N PHE A 16 -0.94 6.14 13.86
CA PHE A 16 0.31 5.71 13.24
C PHE A 16 1.45 5.55 14.23
N LEU A 17 1.57 6.43 15.23
CA LEU A 17 2.54 6.28 16.31
C LEU A 17 2.33 4.97 17.08
N VAL A 18 1.08 4.61 17.36
CA VAL A 18 0.73 3.31 17.94
C VAL A 18 1.17 2.16 17.01
N GLY A 19 0.92 2.27 15.71
CA GLY A 19 1.38 1.28 14.72
C GLY A 19 2.90 1.12 14.67
N VAL A 20 3.65 2.22 14.73
CA VAL A 20 5.12 2.20 14.85
C VAL A 20 5.57 1.56 16.16
N GLY A 21 4.92 1.89 17.28
CA GLY A 21 5.19 1.28 18.59
C GLY A 21 4.96 -0.23 18.60
N ILE A 22 3.85 -0.70 18.02
CA ILE A 22 3.58 -2.12 17.81
C ILE A 22 4.72 -2.74 16.99
N THR A 23 5.10 -2.12 15.88
CA THR A 23 6.17 -2.63 15.00
C THR A 23 7.50 -2.75 15.74
N ALA A 24 7.86 -1.76 16.56
CA ALA A 24 9.07 -1.77 17.37
C ALA A 24 9.08 -2.93 18.39
N VAL A 25 7.96 -3.14 19.10
CA VAL A 25 7.81 -4.26 20.04
C VAL A 25 7.88 -5.62 19.33
N LEU A 26 7.34 -5.73 18.12
CA LEU A 26 7.43 -6.95 17.32
C LEU A 26 8.86 -7.19 16.80
N TYR A 27 9.56 -6.12 16.45
CA TYR A 27 10.95 -6.17 15.97
C TYR A 27 11.92 -6.72 17.02
N THR A 28 11.73 -6.38 18.31
CA THR A 28 12.55 -6.92 19.41
C THR A 28 12.29 -8.40 19.68
N LYS A 29 11.15 -8.94 19.22
CA LYS A 29 10.80 -10.37 19.36
C LYS A 29 11.35 -11.25 18.23
N LEU A 30 11.92 -10.64 17.18
CA LEU A 30 12.45 -11.35 16.01
C LEU A 30 13.99 -11.36 15.98
N THR A 31 14.64 -11.25 17.14
CA THR A 31 16.10 -11.36 17.25
C THR A 31 16.57 -12.65 16.59
N ASP A 32 17.59 -12.55 15.73
CA ASP A 32 18.17 -13.64 14.94
C ASP A 32 17.26 -14.29 13.87
N SER A 33 16.11 -13.67 13.54
CA SER A 33 15.23 -14.13 12.45
C SER A 33 15.43 -13.36 11.14
N ALA A 34 15.42 -14.08 10.01
CA ALA A 34 15.38 -13.49 8.67
C ALA A 34 14.15 -12.58 8.44
N ASP A 35 13.06 -12.79 9.21
CA ASP A 35 11.85 -11.97 9.12
C ASP A 35 12.00 -10.59 9.77
N ARG A 36 13.05 -10.38 10.57
CA ARG A 36 13.33 -9.10 11.24
C ARG A 36 13.53 -7.97 10.24
N ASN A 37 14.30 -8.22 9.18
CA ASN A 37 14.55 -7.23 8.13
C ASN A 37 13.29 -6.95 7.29
N ARG A 38 12.46 -7.97 7.06
CA ARG A 38 11.18 -7.82 6.35
C ARG A 38 10.19 -6.99 7.16
N LEU A 39 10.11 -7.24 8.46
CA LEU A 39 9.29 -6.44 9.38
C LEU A 39 9.75 -4.98 9.39
N ALA A 40 11.06 -4.73 9.43
CA ALA A 40 11.61 -3.37 9.39
C ALA A 40 11.26 -2.65 8.07
N ALA A 41 11.29 -3.34 6.94
CA ALA A 41 10.86 -2.77 5.66
C ALA A 41 9.36 -2.39 5.68
N LEU A 42 8.51 -3.20 6.31
CA LEU A 42 7.08 -2.90 6.46
C LEU A 42 6.82 -1.75 7.44
N ALA A 43 7.72 -1.46 8.37
CA ALA A 43 7.63 -0.32 9.29
C ALA A 43 7.62 1.04 8.56
N VAL A 44 8.13 1.09 7.32
CA VAL A 44 8.08 2.28 6.46
C VAL A 44 6.63 2.73 6.25
N ILE A 45 5.67 1.79 6.19
CA ILE A 45 4.26 2.11 5.92
C ILE A 45 3.66 2.99 7.04
N PRO A 46 3.58 2.55 8.32
CA PRO A 46 3.05 3.40 9.39
C PRO A 46 3.98 4.57 9.73
N GLY A 47 5.31 4.42 9.56
CA GLY A 47 6.26 5.49 9.84
C GLY A 47 6.13 6.68 8.88
N PHE A 48 6.10 6.40 7.57
CA PHE A 48 5.95 7.43 6.55
C PHE A 48 4.58 8.11 6.64
N ALA A 49 3.51 7.32 6.80
CA ALA A 49 2.16 7.86 6.99
C ALA A 49 2.07 8.73 8.25
N GLY A 50 2.64 8.30 9.38
CA GLY A 50 2.68 9.09 10.60
C GLY A 50 3.34 10.47 10.40
N LEU A 51 4.51 10.52 9.76
CA LEU A 51 5.19 11.77 9.44
C LEU A 51 4.38 12.65 8.49
N ALA A 52 3.77 12.05 7.46
CA ALA A 52 2.90 12.78 6.54
C ALA A 52 1.69 13.38 7.28
N TYR A 53 1.06 12.65 8.20
CA TYR A 53 -0.06 13.13 9.01
C TYR A 53 0.33 14.24 9.98
N VAL A 54 1.52 14.18 10.58
CA VAL A 54 2.08 15.31 11.34
C VAL A 54 2.23 16.54 10.45
N GLY A 55 2.84 16.39 9.26
CA GLY A 55 2.99 17.49 8.33
C GLY A 55 1.65 18.09 7.87
N MET A 56 0.66 17.23 7.58
CA MET A 56 -0.70 17.67 7.24
C MET A 56 -1.35 18.43 8.41
N ALA A 57 -1.19 17.97 9.65
CA ALA A 57 -1.71 18.63 10.84
C ALA A 57 -1.08 20.02 11.08
N LEU A 58 0.18 20.18 10.67
CA LEU A 58 0.90 21.46 10.66
C LEU A 58 0.58 22.33 9.43
N GLY A 59 -0.27 21.87 8.51
CA GLY A 59 -0.65 22.60 7.29
C GLY A 59 0.40 22.54 6.17
N ILE A 60 1.44 21.72 6.30
CA ILE A 60 2.52 21.62 5.32
C ILE A 60 2.01 20.95 4.05
N GLY A 61 2.36 21.52 2.90
CA GLY A 61 2.07 20.94 1.58
C GLY A 61 0.60 20.97 1.17
N THR A 62 -0.25 21.72 1.88
CA THR A 62 -1.64 21.96 1.44
C THR A 62 -1.70 23.21 0.57
N VAL A 63 -2.21 23.09 -0.65
CA VAL A 63 -2.33 24.19 -1.61
C VAL A 63 -3.74 24.24 -2.18
N THR A 64 -4.23 25.44 -2.51
CA THR A 64 -5.53 25.60 -3.17
C THR A 64 -5.33 25.81 -4.66
N VAL A 65 -5.95 24.97 -5.49
CA VAL A 65 -5.90 25.07 -6.95
C VAL A 65 -7.32 24.97 -7.50
N ASN A 66 -7.75 25.95 -8.30
CA ASN A 66 -9.09 26.00 -8.88
C ASN A 66 -10.22 25.86 -7.82
N GLY A 67 -10.03 26.44 -6.64
CA GLY A 67 -10.96 26.38 -5.52
C GLY A 67 -10.97 25.05 -4.75
N ASN A 68 -10.14 24.07 -5.13
CA ASN A 68 -10.01 22.79 -4.43
C ASN A 68 -8.73 22.77 -3.59
N GLU A 69 -8.81 22.31 -2.33
CA GLU A 69 -7.63 22.05 -1.50
C GLU A 69 -6.98 20.72 -1.92
N LEU A 70 -5.75 20.79 -2.43
CA LEU A 70 -4.85 19.66 -2.57
C LEU A 70 -4.05 19.50 -1.27
N VAL A 71 -4.35 18.45 -0.51
CA VAL A 71 -3.54 18.04 0.64
C VAL A 71 -2.33 17.24 0.15
N GLY A 72 -1.27 17.93 -0.28
CA GLY A 72 -0.15 17.33 -1.02
C GLY A 72 0.54 16.18 -0.30
N LEU A 73 0.79 16.32 1.01
CA LEU A 73 1.42 15.25 1.80
C LEU A 73 0.60 13.97 1.88
N ARG A 74 -0.72 14.01 1.66
CA ARG A 74 -1.56 12.80 1.53
C ARG A 74 -1.20 12.01 0.28
N TYR A 75 -1.04 12.70 -0.85
CA TYR A 75 -0.69 12.06 -2.11
C TYR A 75 0.77 11.59 -2.11
N VAL A 76 1.66 12.28 -1.40
CA VAL A 76 3.03 11.82 -1.15
C VAL A 76 3.05 10.58 -0.23
N ASP A 77 2.24 10.53 0.82
CA ASP A 77 2.05 9.31 1.62
C ASP A 77 1.59 8.16 0.74
N TRP A 78 0.51 8.36 -0.01
CA TRP A 78 -0.08 7.30 -0.81
C TRP A 78 0.89 6.81 -1.88
N ILE A 79 1.53 7.68 -2.67
CA ILE A 79 2.45 7.25 -3.74
C ILE A 79 3.66 6.45 -3.22
N VAL A 80 3.99 6.56 -1.94
CA VAL A 80 5.04 5.76 -1.29
C VAL A 80 4.46 4.48 -0.67
N THR A 81 3.40 4.60 0.12
CA THR A 81 2.91 3.51 0.96
C THR A 81 1.98 2.54 0.23
N THR A 82 1.16 3.02 -0.71
CA THR A 82 0.22 2.17 -1.45
C THR A 82 0.94 1.18 -2.39
N PRO A 83 2.03 1.55 -3.10
CA PRO A 83 2.81 0.57 -3.85
C PRO A 83 3.45 -0.48 -2.95
N LEU A 84 3.95 -0.10 -1.77
CA LEU A 84 4.53 -1.05 -0.82
C LEU A 84 3.49 -2.07 -0.32
N LEU A 85 2.25 -1.63 -0.06
CA LEU A 85 1.14 -2.50 0.35
C LEU A 85 0.81 -3.54 -0.74
N VAL A 86 0.63 -3.12 -1.99
CA VAL A 86 0.30 -4.07 -3.07
C VAL A 86 1.49 -4.91 -3.50
N GLY A 87 2.69 -4.34 -3.47
CA GLY A 87 3.92 -5.05 -3.75
C GLY A 87 4.15 -6.19 -2.75
N PHE A 88 3.84 -5.95 -1.48
CA PHE A 88 3.91 -6.98 -0.45
C PHE A 88 2.88 -8.10 -0.65
N ILE A 89 1.66 -7.78 -1.10
CA ILE A 89 0.68 -8.82 -1.49
C ILE A 89 1.22 -9.68 -2.62
N GLY A 90 1.83 -9.07 -3.64
CA GLY A 90 2.45 -9.79 -4.75
C GLY A 90 3.62 -10.67 -4.30
N TYR A 91 4.44 -10.19 -3.35
CA TYR A 91 5.51 -10.98 -2.73
C TYR A 91 4.96 -12.20 -1.99
N VAL A 92 3.90 -12.02 -1.19
CA VAL A 92 3.20 -13.13 -0.49
C VAL A 92 2.60 -14.12 -1.48
N ALA A 93 2.10 -13.64 -2.63
CA ALA A 93 1.55 -14.49 -3.67
C ALA A 93 2.60 -15.24 -4.49
N GLY A 94 3.90 -15.13 -4.16
CA GLY A 94 4.97 -15.74 -4.97
C GLY A 94 5.07 -15.15 -6.39
N ALA A 95 4.53 -13.94 -6.61
CA ALA A 95 4.49 -13.35 -7.95
C ALA A 95 5.89 -12.96 -8.44
N SER A 96 6.08 -12.97 -9.76
CA SER A 96 7.34 -12.55 -10.37
C SER A 96 7.65 -11.09 -10.04
N ARG A 97 8.94 -10.74 -9.96
CA ARG A 97 9.39 -9.35 -9.73
C ARG A 97 8.79 -8.36 -10.74
N ARG A 98 8.59 -8.81 -11.98
CA ARG A 98 7.93 -8.02 -13.03
C ARG A 98 6.47 -7.75 -12.73
N ALA A 99 5.71 -8.74 -12.25
CA ALA A 99 4.31 -8.57 -11.86
C ALA A 99 4.18 -7.65 -10.64
N ILE A 100 5.08 -7.79 -9.65
CA ILE A 100 5.16 -6.92 -8.47
C ILE A 100 5.44 -5.48 -8.89
N ALA A 101 6.47 -5.24 -9.72
CA ALA A 101 6.76 -3.90 -10.24
C ALA A 101 5.60 -3.33 -11.05
N GLY A 102 4.93 -4.16 -11.85
CA GLY A 102 3.76 -3.77 -12.65
C GLY A 102 2.60 -3.25 -11.79
N VAL A 103 2.22 -3.98 -10.74
CA VAL A 103 1.14 -3.53 -9.84
C VAL A 103 1.54 -2.27 -9.05
N MET A 104 2.81 -2.17 -8.63
CA MET A 104 3.32 -1.01 -7.91
C MET A 104 3.31 0.26 -8.77
N ILE A 105 3.68 0.15 -10.05
CA ILE A 105 3.63 1.27 -11.00
C ILE A 105 2.18 1.65 -11.30
N ALA A 106 1.30 0.67 -11.54
CA ALA A 106 -0.11 0.94 -11.76
C ALA A 106 -0.74 1.69 -10.56
N ASP A 107 -0.39 1.28 -9.35
CA ASP A 107 -0.80 1.93 -8.11
C ASP A 107 -0.27 3.38 -8.01
N ALA A 108 1.02 3.60 -8.24
CA ALA A 108 1.59 4.95 -8.22
C ALA A 108 0.93 5.88 -9.26
N LEU A 109 0.61 5.35 -10.46
CA LEU A 109 -0.13 6.09 -11.49
C LEU A 109 -1.56 6.39 -11.05
N MET A 110 -2.27 5.44 -10.42
CA MET A 110 -3.59 5.68 -9.83
C MET A 110 -3.56 6.91 -8.91
N ILE A 111 -2.57 6.98 -8.01
CA ILE A 111 -2.41 8.11 -7.08
C ILE A 111 -2.08 9.42 -7.83
N ALA A 112 -1.15 9.37 -8.78
CA ALA A 112 -0.73 10.55 -9.55
C ALA A 112 -1.88 11.15 -10.37
N PHE A 113 -2.65 10.32 -11.08
CA PHE A 113 -3.83 10.76 -11.82
C PHE A 113 -4.94 11.27 -10.90
N GLY A 114 -5.11 10.65 -9.71
CA GLY A 114 -6.04 11.14 -8.69
C GLY A 114 -5.65 12.53 -8.15
N ALA A 115 -4.37 12.80 -7.93
CA ALA A 115 -3.86 14.12 -7.56
C ALA A 115 -4.09 15.14 -8.69
N GLY A 116 -3.79 14.73 -9.93
CA GLY A 116 -4.06 15.52 -11.13
C GLY A 116 -5.54 15.92 -11.25
N ALA A 117 -6.46 15.01 -10.93
CA ALA A 117 -7.89 15.27 -10.93
C ALA A 117 -8.28 16.36 -9.91
N VAL A 118 -7.69 16.35 -8.70
CA VAL A 118 -7.96 17.38 -7.67
C VAL A 118 -7.58 18.78 -8.13
N VAL A 119 -6.42 18.92 -8.78
CA VAL A 119 -5.92 20.23 -9.24
C VAL A 119 -6.52 20.70 -10.57
N SER A 120 -7.32 19.85 -11.22
CA SER A 120 -7.97 20.14 -12.50
C SER A 120 -9.43 20.59 -12.32
N SER A 121 -10.06 21.00 -13.43
CA SER A 121 -11.47 21.41 -13.46
C SER A 121 -12.19 20.88 -14.71
N GLY A 122 -13.51 21.02 -14.73
CA GLY A 122 -14.36 20.65 -15.87
C GLY A 122 -14.17 19.19 -16.33
N THR A 123 -14.17 18.99 -17.65
CA THR A 123 -14.02 17.66 -18.27
C THR A 123 -12.68 16.99 -17.95
N VAL A 124 -11.60 17.78 -17.83
CA VAL A 124 -10.25 17.24 -17.57
C VAL A 124 -10.17 16.57 -16.20
N LYS A 125 -10.79 17.16 -15.17
CA LYS A 125 -10.90 16.55 -13.83
C LYS A 125 -11.48 15.14 -13.90
N TRP A 126 -12.60 14.99 -14.58
CA TRP A 126 -13.31 13.70 -14.67
C TRP A 126 -12.58 12.70 -15.55
N ALA A 127 -11.90 13.16 -16.61
CA ALA A 127 -11.04 12.30 -17.42
C ALA A 127 -9.86 11.75 -16.60
N LEU A 128 -9.18 12.59 -15.82
CA LEU A 128 -8.08 12.16 -14.93
C LEU A 128 -8.58 11.21 -13.85
N PHE A 129 -9.76 11.48 -13.26
CA PHE A 129 -10.39 10.57 -12.32
C PHE A 129 -10.72 9.21 -12.97
N ALA A 130 -11.25 9.19 -14.19
CA ALA A 130 -11.53 7.96 -14.93
C ALA A 130 -10.26 7.15 -15.22
N VAL A 131 -9.15 7.82 -15.59
CA VAL A 131 -7.85 7.16 -15.77
C VAL A 131 -7.34 6.57 -14.45
N SER A 132 -7.42 7.33 -13.35
CA SER A 132 -7.09 6.85 -12.00
C SER A 132 -7.92 5.61 -11.63
N ALA A 133 -9.24 5.65 -11.88
CA ALA A 133 -10.13 4.51 -11.66
C ALA A 133 -9.77 3.30 -12.54
N GLY A 134 -9.33 3.50 -13.78
CA GLY A 134 -8.81 2.42 -14.64
C GLY A 134 -7.59 1.71 -14.06
N PHE A 135 -6.66 2.46 -13.47
CA PHE A 135 -5.53 1.89 -12.73
C PHE A 135 -5.98 1.17 -11.45
N HIS A 136 -7.01 1.69 -10.76
CA HIS A 136 -7.60 1.00 -9.62
C HIS A 136 -8.22 -0.35 -10.03
N VAL A 137 -8.95 -0.41 -11.15
CA VAL A 137 -9.47 -1.67 -11.71
C VAL A 137 -8.34 -2.62 -12.10
N THR A 138 -7.23 -2.09 -12.65
CA THR A 138 -6.04 -2.89 -12.96
C THR A 138 -5.46 -3.52 -11.71
N LEU A 139 -5.39 -2.78 -10.61
CA LEU A 139 -4.97 -3.31 -9.31
C LEU A 139 -5.90 -4.44 -8.85
N PHE A 140 -7.22 -4.30 -8.97
CA PHE A 140 -8.15 -5.41 -8.69
C PHE A 140 -7.91 -6.63 -9.58
N ALA A 141 -7.58 -6.45 -10.86
CA ALA A 141 -7.22 -7.56 -11.73
C ALA A 141 -5.96 -8.27 -11.22
N TYR A 142 -4.95 -7.54 -10.77
CA TYR A 142 -3.77 -8.15 -10.13
C TYR A 142 -4.15 -8.95 -8.89
N LEU A 143 -4.88 -8.33 -7.97
CA LEU A 143 -5.26 -8.92 -6.69
C LEU A 143 -6.16 -10.15 -6.85
N TYR A 144 -7.18 -10.10 -7.69
CA TYR A 144 -8.25 -11.11 -7.73
C TYR A 144 -8.17 -12.07 -8.91
N LEU A 145 -7.37 -11.78 -9.94
CA LEU A 145 -7.23 -12.65 -11.11
C LEU A 145 -5.79 -13.12 -11.33
N ILE A 146 -4.78 -12.25 -11.20
CA ILE A 146 -3.39 -12.59 -11.54
C ILE A 146 -2.68 -13.29 -10.38
N PHE A 147 -2.53 -12.63 -9.23
CA PHE A 147 -1.84 -13.17 -8.06
C PHE A 147 -2.41 -14.49 -7.55
N PRO A 148 -3.73 -14.74 -7.53
CA PRO A 148 -4.25 -16.03 -7.07
C PRO A 148 -3.71 -17.24 -7.83
N ARG A 149 -3.25 -17.05 -9.08
CA ARG A 149 -2.67 -18.12 -9.91
C ARG A 149 -1.21 -18.44 -9.56
N THR A 150 -0.54 -17.57 -8.80
CA THR A 150 0.87 -17.74 -8.41
C THR A 150 1.02 -18.14 -6.95
N VAL A 151 -0.04 -18.05 -6.14
CA VAL A 151 0.01 -18.38 -4.72
C VAL A 151 0.41 -19.85 -4.53
N PRO A 152 1.46 -20.14 -3.76
CA PRO A 152 1.89 -21.51 -3.49
C PRO A 152 0.79 -22.38 -2.87
N ASP A 153 0.91 -23.69 -3.05
CA ASP A 153 0.00 -24.69 -2.47
C ASP A 153 0.30 -24.95 -0.98
N ASP A 154 0.29 -23.87 -0.20
CA ASP A 154 0.45 -23.88 1.25
C ASP A 154 -0.75 -23.19 1.92
N PRO A 155 -1.47 -23.85 2.86
CA PRO A 155 -2.62 -23.27 3.54
C PRO A 155 -2.32 -21.97 4.28
N MET A 156 -1.12 -21.84 4.88
CA MET A 156 -0.78 -20.65 5.66
C MET A 156 -0.59 -19.43 4.75
N GLN A 157 0.13 -19.59 3.64
CA GLN A 157 0.33 -18.57 2.62
C GLN A 157 -0.98 -18.18 1.93
N ARG A 158 -1.80 -19.15 1.53
CA ARG A 158 -3.14 -18.87 0.97
C ARG A 158 -3.98 -18.04 1.93
N GLY A 159 -3.95 -18.40 3.22
CA GLY A 159 -4.64 -17.66 4.27
C GLY A 159 -4.13 -16.22 4.42
N LEU A 160 -2.80 -16.02 4.42
CA LEU A 160 -2.23 -14.68 4.50
C LEU A 160 -2.51 -13.84 3.25
N PHE A 161 -2.34 -14.40 2.06
CA PHE A 161 -2.67 -13.76 0.80
C PHE A 161 -4.13 -13.29 0.78
N SER A 162 -5.06 -14.19 1.12
CA SER A 162 -6.49 -13.88 1.18
C SER A 162 -6.79 -12.75 2.17
N LEU A 163 -6.17 -12.80 3.36
CA LEU A 163 -6.32 -11.78 4.39
C LEU A 163 -5.83 -10.41 3.90
N LEU A 164 -4.61 -10.33 3.36
CA LEU A 164 -4.04 -9.05 2.91
C LEU A 164 -4.81 -8.48 1.71
N LYS A 165 -5.13 -9.34 0.73
CA LYS A 165 -5.88 -8.95 -0.46
C LYS A 165 -7.25 -8.40 -0.10
N ASN A 166 -8.01 -9.09 0.75
CA ASN A 166 -9.37 -8.66 1.09
C ASN A 166 -9.34 -7.43 2.01
N HIS A 167 -8.36 -7.34 2.93
CA HIS A 167 -8.18 -6.18 3.77
C HIS A 167 -7.91 -4.91 2.94
N VAL A 168 -6.93 -4.96 2.02
CA VAL A 168 -6.60 -3.83 1.16
C VAL A 168 -7.68 -3.59 0.12
N GLY A 169 -8.01 -4.61 -0.67
CA GLY A 169 -8.90 -4.48 -1.82
C GLY A 169 -10.31 -4.03 -1.45
N LEU A 170 -10.93 -4.58 -0.40
CA LEU A 170 -12.29 -4.18 -0.02
C LEU A 170 -12.31 -2.78 0.61
N LEU A 171 -11.31 -2.45 1.44
CA LEU A 171 -11.21 -1.14 2.07
C LEU A 171 -10.98 -0.04 1.03
N TRP A 172 -10.19 -0.33 -0.01
CA TRP A 172 -9.80 0.67 -1.01
C TRP A 172 -10.94 1.10 -1.92
N LEU A 173 -12.02 0.31 -2.04
CA LEU A 173 -13.25 0.73 -2.71
C LEU A 173 -13.86 2.01 -2.10
N ALA A 174 -13.60 2.28 -0.82
CA ALA A 174 -14.09 3.48 -0.15
C ALA A 174 -13.42 4.77 -0.65
N TYR A 175 -12.14 4.73 -1.04
CA TYR A 175 -11.37 5.93 -1.39
C TYR A 175 -11.93 6.69 -2.61
N PRO A 176 -12.20 6.06 -3.77
CA PRO A 176 -12.80 6.77 -4.90
C PRO A 176 -14.20 7.27 -4.56
N PHE A 177 -14.95 6.57 -3.70
CA PHE A 177 -16.25 7.06 -3.22
C PHE A 177 -16.10 8.33 -2.38
N VAL A 178 -15.19 8.35 -1.40
CA VAL A 178 -14.89 9.55 -0.61
C VAL A 178 -14.42 10.70 -1.50
N TRP A 179 -13.62 10.40 -2.53
CA TRP A 179 -13.17 11.41 -3.49
C TRP A 179 -14.34 12.02 -4.27
N VAL A 180 -15.22 11.18 -4.84
CA VAL A 180 -16.39 11.64 -5.60
C VAL A 180 -17.34 12.42 -4.70
N MET A 181 -17.65 11.92 -3.51
CA MET A 181 -18.56 12.58 -2.59
C MET A 181 -17.96 13.81 -1.93
N GLY A 182 -16.63 13.94 -1.91
CA GLY A 182 -15.90 15.03 -1.27
C GLY A 182 -15.91 16.34 -2.06
N PRO A 183 -15.25 17.39 -1.52
CA PRO A 183 -15.16 18.70 -2.16
C PRO A 183 -14.53 18.67 -3.55
N ALA A 184 -13.59 17.75 -3.79
CA ALA A 184 -12.92 17.62 -5.09
C ALA A 184 -13.85 17.07 -6.19
N GLY A 185 -14.87 16.28 -5.83
CA GLY A 185 -15.85 15.70 -6.74
C GLY A 185 -17.13 16.54 -6.81
N ILE A 186 -18.24 15.98 -6.31
CA ILE A 186 -19.57 16.61 -6.36
C ILE A 186 -19.91 17.47 -5.13
N GLY A 187 -19.06 17.46 -4.10
CA GLY A 187 -19.20 18.33 -2.93
C GLY A 187 -20.34 17.97 -1.97
N PHE A 188 -20.85 16.74 -2.00
CA PHE A 188 -21.90 16.28 -1.07
C PHE A 188 -21.44 16.23 0.39
N THR A 189 -20.19 15.80 0.61
CA THR A 189 -19.53 15.80 1.92
C THR A 189 -18.57 16.98 2.01
N GLY A 190 -18.61 17.69 3.14
CA GLY A 190 -17.69 18.80 3.42
C GLY A 190 -16.25 18.31 3.71
N ALA A 191 -15.31 19.25 3.70
CA ALA A 191 -13.88 18.96 3.92
C ALA A 191 -13.59 18.23 5.24
N VAL A 192 -14.33 18.53 6.32
CA VAL A 192 -14.19 17.86 7.62
C VAL A 192 -14.55 16.37 7.51
N GLY A 193 -15.67 16.05 6.88
CA GLY A 193 -16.13 14.67 6.69
C GLY A 193 -15.15 13.87 5.84
N ALA A 194 -14.71 14.45 4.72
CA ALA A 194 -13.70 13.83 3.86
C ALA A 194 -12.37 13.59 4.60
N ALA A 195 -11.87 14.58 5.35
CA ALA A 195 -10.62 14.47 6.11
C ALA A 195 -10.69 13.39 7.20
N LEU A 196 -11.77 13.34 7.98
CA LEU A 196 -11.99 12.29 8.98
C LEU A 196 -12.06 10.90 8.35
N THR A 197 -12.75 10.78 7.22
CA THR A 197 -12.90 9.49 6.55
C THR A 197 -11.56 8.99 6.00
N TYR A 198 -10.79 9.84 5.32
CA TYR A 198 -9.45 9.44 4.87
C TYR A 198 -8.51 9.12 6.04
N ALA A 199 -8.53 9.90 7.12
CA ALA A 199 -7.75 9.65 8.33
C ALA A 199 -8.06 8.27 8.93
N PHE A 200 -9.34 7.93 9.05
CA PHE A 200 -9.80 6.64 9.53
C PHE A 200 -9.38 5.50 8.59
N LEU A 201 -9.66 5.63 7.29
CA LEU A 201 -9.32 4.62 6.29
C LEU A 201 -7.81 4.35 6.25
N ASP A 202 -6.99 5.41 6.31
CA ASP A 202 -5.53 5.28 6.25
C ASP A 202 -4.96 4.55 7.46
N VAL A 203 -5.40 4.87 8.67
CA VAL A 203 -4.99 4.15 9.88
C VAL A 203 -5.42 2.68 9.78
N LEU A 204 -6.67 2.42 9.36
CA LEU A 204 -7.21 1.08 9.23
C LEU A 204 -6.49 0.26 8.15
N ALA A 205 -6.07 0.86 7.04
CA ALA A 205 -5.39 0.18 5.94
C ALA A 205 -3.95 -0.22 6.26
N LYS A 206 -3.28 0.57 7.10
CA LYS A 206 -1.82 0.55 7.25
C LYS A 206 -1.36 -0.02 8.59
N VAL A 207 -2.03 0.31 9.68
CA VAL A 207 -1.59 -0.12 11.03
C VAL A 207 -1.74 -1.63 11.23
N PRO A 208 -2.88 -2.27 10.91
CA PRO A 208 -3.03 -3.73 11.05
C PRO A 208 -2.08 -4.52 10.14
N TYR A 209 -1.63 -3.92 9.04
CA TYR A 209 -0.84 -4.57 8.02
C TYR A 209 0.45 -5.20 8.56
N VAL A 210 1.17 -4.47 9.42
CA VAL A 210 2.40 -4.96 10.05
C VAL A 210 2.11 -6.12 11.02
N TYR A 211 0.99 -6.05 11.74
CA TYR A 211 0.56 -7.13 12.62
C TYR A 211 0.19 -8.39 11.84
N PHE A 212 -0.50 -8.27 10.70
CA PHE A 212 -0.85 -9.40 9.84
C PHE A 212 0.37 -10.15 9.34
N PHE A 213 1.43 -9.42 8.94
CA PHE A 213 2.71 -10.02 8.60
C PHE A 213 3.29 -10.80 9.79
N TYR A 214 3.44 -10.16 10.95
CA TYR A 214 4.03 -10.81 12.12
C TYR A 214 3.27 -12.07 12.56
N ALA A 215 1.92 -11.99 12.58
CA ALA A 215 1.05 -13.06 13.01
C ALA A 215 1.13 -14.30 12.10
N ARG A 216 1.46 -14.13 10.82
CA ARG A 216 1.56 -15.22 9.83
C ARG A 216 2.96 -15.37 9.24
N ARG A 217 3.99 -14.88 9.94
CA ARG A 217 5.37 -14.84 9.42
C ARG A 217 5.97 -16.21 9.08
N GLN A 218 5.50 -17.28 9.74
CA GLN A 218 5.92 -18.66 9.45
C GLN A 218 5.66 -19.03 7.98
N ALA A 219 4.61 -18.48 7.36
CA ALA A 219 4.31 -18.64 5.94
C ALA A 219 5.47 -18.22 5.01
N PHE A 220 6.34 -17.32 5.46
CA PHE A 220 7.44 -16.77 4.66
C PHE A 220 8.75 -17.51 4.81
N THR A 221 8.95 -18.25 5.91
CA THR A 221 10.15 -19.07 6.08
C THR A 221 10.16 -20.16 5.01
N ASP A 222 8.99 -20.73 4.71
CA ASP A 222 8.82 -21.81 3.74
C ASP A 222 8.94 -21.35 2.27
N VAL A 223 8.49 -20.13 1.93
CA VAL A 223 8.69 -19.57 0.58
C VAL A 223 10.16 -19.34 0.29
N VAL A 224 10.89 -18.81 1.27
CA VAL A 224 12.28 -18.39 1.06
C VAL A 224 13.20 -19.58 1.01
N SER A 225 12.93 -20.61 1.82
CA SER A 225 13.63 -21.89 1.70
C SER A 225 13.34 -22.55 0.35
N ALA A 226 12.07 -22.57 -0.11
CA ALA A 226 11.73 -23.11 -1.42
C ALA A 226 12.39 -22.34 -2.59
N ALA A 227 12.32 -21.01 -2.59
CA ALA A 227 12.91 -20.17 -3.62
C ALA A 227 14.45 -20.08 -3.56
N ALA A 228 15.05 -20.43 -2.43
CA ALA A 228 16.50 -20.64 -2.31
C ALA A 228 16.90 -22.01 -2.87
N ALA A 229 16.16 -23.07 -2.51
CA ALA A 229 16.38 -24.41 -3.03
C ALA A 229 16.21 -24.48 -4.56
N GLU A 230 15.20 -23.82 -5.12
CA GLU A 230 15.02 -23.72 -6.58
C GLU A 230 16.19 -23.00 -7.27
N ARG A 231 16.74 -21.95 -6.64
CA ARG A 231 17.91 -21.23 -7.16
C ARG A 231 19.18 -22.07 -7.09
N GLU A 232 19.35 -22.80 -6.00
CA GLU A 232 20.48 -23.70 -5.80
C GLU A 232 20.43 -24.87 -6.80
N ALA A 233 19.25 -25.46 -7.01
CA ALA A 233 19.03 -26.47 -8.03
C ALA A 233 19.29 -25.94 -9.45
N ALA A 234 18.82 -24.72 -9.77
CA ALA A 234 19.08 -24.09 -11.06
C ALA A 234 20.57 -23.76 -11.28
N ALA A 235 21.30 -23.38 -10.22
CA ALA A 235 22.74 -23.13 -10.27
C ALA A 235 23.54 -24.44 -10.46
N ALA A 236 23.15 -25.52 -9.77
CA ALA A 236 23.78 -26.83 -9.91
C ALA A 236 23.67 -27.39 -11.34
N VAL A 237 22.54 -27.14 -12.03
CA VAL A 237 22.34 -27.56 -13.43
C VAL A 237 23.17 -26.70 -14.42
N GLY A 238 23.58 -25.49 -14.03
CA GLY A 238 24.40 -24.60 -14.86
C GLY A 238 25.89 -24.94 -14.90
N ASP A 239 26.43 -25.54 -13.84
CA ASP A 239 27.84 -25.95 -13.74
C ASP A 239 28.16 -27.28 -14.46
N ASP A 240 27.15 -28.08 -14.78
CA ASP A 240 27.30 -29.37 -15.49
C ASP A 240 27.20 -29.24 -17.03
N ALA A 241 27.13 -28.02 -17.58
CA ALA A 241 27.18 -27.83 -19.02
C ALA A 241 28.62 -28.09 -19.52
N PRO A 242 28.87 -29.13 -20.35
CA PRO A 242 30.22 -29.42 -20.82
C PRO A 242 30.70 -28.22 -21.65
N THR A 243 31.79 -27.59 -21.21
CA THR A 243 32.55 -26.69 -22.06
C THR A 243 33.05 -27.51 -23.24
N ALA A 244 32.35 -27.43 -24.37
CA ALA A 244 32.81 -27.97 -25.63
C ALA A 244 34.05 -27.18 -26.06
N ALA A 245 35.21 -27.61 -25.55
CA ALA A 245 36.47 -27.45 -26.25
C ALA A 245 36.54 -28.59 -27.25
N ASP A 246 36.29 -28.26 -28.52
CA ASP A 246 37.07 -28.66 -29.70
C ASP A 246 36.39 -28.14 -30.99
#